data_AF-A0A0U2E3U3-F1
#
_entry.id   AF-A0A0U2E3U3-F1
#
_cell.length_a   1.000
_cell.length_b   1.000
_cell.length_c   1.000
_cell.angle_alpha   90.00
_cell.angle_beta   90.00
_cell.angle_gamma   90.00
#
_symmetry.space_group_name_H-M   'P 1'
#
loop_
_entity.id
_entity.type
_entity.pdbx_description
1 polymer ?
#
loop_
_entity_poly.entity_id
_entity_poly.type
_entity_poly.pdbx_seq_one_letter_code
_entity_poly.pdbx_strand_id
1 'polypeptide(L)'
;LEIKKADGSVLVLEVQQHVGEDTVRTISMDATDGLSRGTEVIATGNPIQMPIGNDIYGRLFNVTGEAIDGLGDLPKTGDAGLSIHRQAPKFEDLSVSTEVLFTGIKVIDLIEPYAKGGKIGLFGGAGVGKTVLIQELINNIAKGHGGLSVFAGVGERTREGNDLLREMLESGIIKYGDDFMHSMEEGGWDLSKVDKPGMRDSKATFVFGQMNEPPGARARVALSGLTIAEYFRDGAGEAQGKDVLFFVDNIFRFTQAGSEVSALLGRMP
;
A
#
# COMPACT_ATOMS: atom_id res chain seq x y z
N LEU A 1 -19.40 0.40 -0.91
CA LEU A 1 -20.47 1.32 -1.38
C LEU A 1 -19.81 2.53 -1.99
N GLU A 2 -20.43 3.14 -2.99
CA GLU A 2 -19.89 4.31 -3.69
C GLU A 2 -20.93 5.41 -3.80
N ILE A 3 -20.48 6.66 -3.65
CA ILE A 3 -21.26 7.86 -3.93
C ILE A 3 -20.52 8.63 -5.02
N LYS A 4 -21.21 8.97 -6.10
CA LYS A 4 -20.69 9.88 -7.13
C LYS A 4 -20.91 11.32 -6.67
N LYS A 5 -19.82 12.04 -6.36
CA LYS A 5 -19.89 13.47 -5.98
C LYS A 5 -20.19 14.32 -7.23
N ALA A 6 -20.67 15.54 -7.00
CA ALA A 6 -21.03 16.47 -8.08
C ALA A 6 -19.83 16.91 -8.94
N ASP A 7 -18.61 16.85 -8.39
CA ASP A 7 -17.36 17.14 -9.09
C ASP A 7 -16.85 15.96 -9.96
N GLY A 8 -17.57 14.83 -9.97
CA GLY A 8 -17.21 13.62 -10.71
C GLY A 8 -16.31 12.66 -9.94
N SER A 9 -15.83 13.02 -8.75
CA SER A 9 -15.06 12.10 -7.90
C SER A 9 -15.97 11.05 -7.23
N VAL A 10 -15.38 9.92 -6.84
CA VAL A 10 -16.08 8.81 -6.20
C VAL A 10 -15.69 8.75 -4.72
N LEU A 11 -16.69 8.86 -3.84
CA LEU A 11 -16.51 8.61 -2.42
C LEU A 11 -16.78 7.14 -2.12
N VAL A 12 -15.76 6.43 -1.67
CA VAL A 12 -15.89 5.04 -1.23
C VAL A 12 -16.26 4.99 0.26
N LEU A 13 -17.30 4.21 0.56
CA LEU A 13 -17.75 3.92 1.92
C LEU A 13 -17.67 2.41 2.19
N GLU A 14 -17.04 2.04 3.31
CA GLU A 14 -16.95 0.65 3.78
C GLU A 14 -17.99 0.40 4.88
N VAL A 15 -18.86 -0.59 4.69
CA VAL A 15 -19.84 -1.01 5.70
C VAL A 15 -19.12 -1.66 6.89
N GLN A 16 -19.40 -1.17 8.11
CA GLN A 16 -18.83 -1.71 9.34
C GLN A 16 -19.83 -2.48 10.20
N GLN A 17 -21.10 -2.08 10.16
CA GLN A 17 -22.13 -2.66 11.02
C GLN A 17 -23.50 -2.60 10.38
N HIS A 18 -24.27 -3.66 10.52
CA HIS A 18 -25.72 -3.63 10.27
C HIS A 18 -26.40 -3.11 11.53
N VAL A 19 -27.11 -1.98 11.41
CA VAL A 19 -27.78 -1.33 12.55
C VAL A 19 -29.17 -1.95 12.79
N GLY A 20 -29.77 -2.53 11.75
CA GLY A 20 -31.17 -2.95 11.72
C GLY A 20 -31.98 -2.03 10.81
N GLU A 21 -33.25 -2.35 10.57
CA GLU A 21 -34.17 -1.51 9.78
C GLU A 21 -33.59 -1.11 8.41
N ASP A 22 -33.03 -2.10 7.68
CA ASP A 22 -32.38 -1.92 6.38
C ASP A 22 -31.28 -0.83 6.35
N THR A 23 -30.72 -0.53 7.52
CA THR A 23 -29.71 0.52 7.71
C THR A 23 -28.35 -0.08 8.04
N VAL A 24 -27.34 0.42 7.34
CA VAL A 24 -25.93 0.08 7.57
C VAL A 24 -25.16 1.31 8.06
N ARG A 25 -24.21 1.09 8.96
CA ARG A 25 -23.24 2.09 9.38
C ARG A 25 -21.95 1.88 8.59
N THR A 26 -21.50 2.94 7.94
CA THR A 26 -20.31 2.92 7.08
C THR A 26 -19.24 3.86 7.60
N ILE A 27 -18.01 3.67 7.13
CA ILE A 27 -16.91 4.61 7.29
C ILE A 27 -16.48 5.08 5.91
N SER A 28 -16.25 6.39 5.78
CA SER A 28 -15.77 6.98 4.54
C SER A 28 -14.26 6.86 4.40
N MET A 29 -13.80 6.66 3.17
CA MET A 29 -12.38 6.65 2.81
C MET A 29 -11.87 8.03 2.40
N ASP A 30 -12.76 9.02 2.28
CA ASP A 30 -12.43 10.40 1.96
C ASP A 30 -13.40 11.35 2.69
N ALA A 31 -13.18 12.66 2.59
CA ALA A 31 -13.99 13.70 3.22
C ALA A 31 -15.47 13.59 2.81
N THR A 32 -16.34 13.69 3.81
CA THR A 32 -17.81 13.63 3.67
C THR A 32 -18.45 15.01 3.52
N ASP A 33 -17.66 16.06 3.33
CA ASP A 33 -18.15 17.41 3.14
C ASP A 33 -19.04 17.49 1.90
N GLY A 34 -20.16 18.22 2.02
CA GLY A 34 -21.14 18.37 0.95
C GLY A 34 -22.11 17.19 0.78
N LEU A 35 -22.00 16.12 1.58
CA LEU A 35 -23.03 15.06 1.58
C LEU A 35 -24.32 15.55 2.23
N SER A 36 -25.45 15.20 1.61
CA SER A 36 -26.78 15.52 2.11
C SER A 36 -27.62 14.25 2.29
N ARG A 37 -28.63 14.30 3.17
CA ARG A 37 -29.56 13.19 3.33
C ARG A 37 -30.33 12.97 2.02
N GLY A 38 -30.54 11.71 1.65
CA GLY A 38 -31.18 11.33 0.40
C GLY A 38 -30.21 11.25 -0.80
N THR A 39 -28.92 11.48 -0.59
CA THR A 39 -27.90 11.21 -1.62
C THR A 39 -27.94 9.73 -2.00
N GLU A 40 -27.99 9.45 -3.30
CA GLU A 40 -27.98 8.09 -3.83
C GLU A 40 -26.64 7.40 -3.56
N VAL A 41 -26.70 6.14 -3.12
CA VAL A 41 -25.52 5.32 -2.81
C VAL A 41 -25.60 4.04 -3.62
N ILE A 42 -24.51 3.69 -4.31
CA ILE A 42 -24.43 2.51 -5.16
C ILE A 42 -23.73 1.39 -4.41
N ALA A 43 -24.35 0.20 -4.40
CA ALA A 43 -23.74 -1.00 -3.85
C ALA A 43 -22.79 -1.64 -4.88
N THR A 44 -21.51 -1.72 -4.52
CA THR A 44 -20.47 -2.35 -5.35
C THR A 44 -20.52 -3.88 -5.34
N GLY A 45 -21.23 -4.48 -4.37
CA GLY A 45 -21.31 -5.93 -4.17
C GLY A 45 -20.03 -6.57 -3.61
N ASN A 46 -18.92 -5.84 -3.61
CA ASN A 46 -17.60 -6.33 -3.20
C ASN A 46 -16.97 -5.39 -2.15
N PRO A 47 -16.09 -5.90 -1.27
CA PRO A 47 -15.21 -5.07 -0.46
C PRO A 47 -14.31 -4.17 -1.34
N ILE A 48 -13.59 -3.23 -0.72
CA ILE A 48 -12.56 -2.45 -1.43
C ILE A 48 -11.56 -3.41 -2.07
N GLN A 49 -11.21 -3.18 -3.34
CA GLN A 49 -10.29 -4.01 -4.11
C GLN A 49 -9.06 -3.21 -4.52
N MET A 50 -7.89 -3.84 -4.48
CA MET A 50 -6.65 -3.30 -5.03
C MET A 50 -6.41 -3.88 -6.43
N PRO A 51 -5.89 -3.08 -7.38
CA PRO A 51 -5.46 -3.61 -8.66
C PRO A 51 -4.35 -4.63 -8.48
N ILE A 52 -4.35 -5.65 -9.33
CA ILE A 52 -3.30 -6.67 -9.40
C ILE A 52 -2.75 -6.77 -10.83
N GLY A 53 -1.72 -7.58 -11.03
CA GLY A 53 -1.11 -7.80 -12.34
C GLY A 53 0.30 -7.23 -12.44
N ASN A 54 0.84 -7.25 -13.66
CA ASN A 54 2.20 -6.76 -13.93
C ASN A 54 2.28 -5.24 -14.05
N ASP A 55 1.15 -4.55 -14.13
CA ASP A 55 1.12 -3.11 -14.34
C ASP A 55 1.11 -2.33 -13.00
N ILE A 56 1.11 -3.03 -11.86
CA ILE A 56 1.18 -2.44 -10.51
C ILE A 56 2.61 -2.16 -10.05
N TYR A 57 3.60 -2.67 -10.77
CA TYR A 57 5.02 -2.49 -10.44
C TYR A 57 5.44 -1.04 -10.66
N GLY A 58 6.09 -0.44 -9.67
CA GLY A 58 6.52 0.96 -9.71
C GLY A 58 5.39 1.98 -9.53
N ARG A 59 4.15 1.54 -9.27
CA ARG A 59 2.98 2.41 -9.15
C ARG A 59 2.76 2.90 -7.72
N LEU A 60 2.02 4.01 -7.61
CA LEU A 60 1.53 4.55 -6.35
C LEU A 60 0.00 4.52 -6.31
N PHE A 61 -0.56 3.90 -5.27
CA PHE A 61 -2.00 3.80 -5.07
C PHE A 61 -2.44 4.46 -3.76
N ASN A 62 -3.70 4.90 -3.72
CA ASN A 62 -4.38 5.25 -2.48
C ASN A 62 -5.03 4.00 -1.82
N VAL A 63 -5.73 4.21 -0.71
CA VAL A 63 -6.44 3.15 0.03
C VAL A 63 -7.54 2.43 -0.77
N THR A 64 -8.10 3.07 -1.79
CA THR A 64 -9.18 2.48 -2.60
C THR A 64 -8.65 1.77 -3.83
N GLY A 65 -7.33 1.81 -4.08
CA GLY A 65 -6.68 1.22 -5.25
C GLY A 65 -6.71 2.12 -6.49
N GLU A 66 -7.00 3.41 -6.34
CA GLU A 66 -6.84 4.41 -7.42
C GLU A 66 -5.39 4.88 -7.48
N ALA A 67 -4.93 5.20 -8.69
CA ALA A 67 -3.57 5.63 -8.93
C ALA A 67 -3.39 7.10 -8.56
N ILE A 68 -2.38 7.40 -7.73
CA ILE A 68 -2.04 8.76 -7.30
C ILE A 68 -0.71 9.25 -7.91
N ASP A 69 -0.12 8.47 -8.82
CA ASP A 69 1.10 8.81 -9.56
C ASP A 69 0.84 9.60 -10.85
N GLY A 70 -0.42 9.84 -11.22
CA GLY A 70 -0.79 10.53 -12.45
C GLY A 70 -0.62 9.71 -13.72
N LEU A 71 -0.31 8.40 -13.63
CA LEU A 71 -0.11 7.52 -14.80
C LEU A 71 -1.42 6.86 -15.30
N GLY A 72 -2.53 7.21 -14.67
CA GLY A 72 -3.88 6.71 -14.95
C GLY A 72 -4.23 5.48 -14.13
N ASP A 73 -5.53 5.29 -13.86
CA ASP A 73 -6.02 4.19 -13.06
C ASP A 73 -5.85 2.83 -13.74
N LEU A 74 -5.73 1.80 -12.90
CA LEU A 74 -5.72 0.41 -13.33
C LEU A 74 -7.08 -0.25 -13.05
N PRO A 75 -7.49 -1.22 -13.88
CA PRO A 75 -8.67 -2.02 -13.57
C PRO A 75 -8.44 -2.78 -12.27
N LYS A 76 -9.45 -2.77 -11.39
CA LYS A 76 -9.42 -3.43 -10.07
C LYS A 76 -10.70 -4.21 -9.75
N THR A 77 -11.57 -4.38 -10.74
CA THR A 77 -12.83 -5.11 -10.60
C THR A 77 -12.72 -6.51 -11.22
N GLY A 78 -13.55 -7.45 -10.73
CA GLY A 78 -13.52 -8.84 -11.21
C GLY A 78 -12.15 -9.48 -11.02
N ASP A 79 -11.66 -10.16 -12.06
CA ASP A 79 -10.37 -10.88 -12.05
C ASP A 79 -9.15 -9.95 -12.05
N ALA A 80 -9.35 -8.63 -12.22
CA ALA A 80 -8.28 -7.63 -12.24
C ALA A 80 -7.96 -7.04 -10.85
N GLY A 81 -8.68 -7.41 -9.79
CA GLY A 81 -8.43 -6.90 -8.45
C GLY A 81 -8.67 -7.89 -7.32
N LEU A 82 -7.98 -7.67 -6.20
CA LEU A 82 -8.11 -8.48 -4.99
C LEU A 82 -8.72 -7.67 -3.84
N SER A 83 -9.61 -8.29 -3.08
CA SER A 83 -10.20 -7.71 -1.87
C SER A 83 -9.13 -7.39 -0.83
N ILE A 84 -9.24 -6.22 -0.19
CA ILE A 84 -8.37 -5.87 0.95
C ILE A 84 -8.69 -6.65 2.22
N HIS A 85 -9.87 -7.26 2.27
CA HIS A 85 -10.30 -8.12 3.37
C HIS A 85 -10.12 -9.58 2.95
N ARG A 86 -9.04 -10.20 3.43
CA ARG A 86 -8.72 -11.62 3.23
C ARG A 86 -8.49 -12.31 4.57
N GLN A 87 -8.76 -13.60 4.60
CA GLN A 87 -8.45 -14.43 5.76
C GLN A 87 -6.95 -14.70 5.82
N ALA A 88 -6.42 -14.80 7.03
CA ALA A 88 -5.04 -15.24 7.21
C ALA A 88 -4.82 -16.65 6.63
N PRO A 89 -3.58 -16.99 6.22
CA PRO A 89 -3.24 -18.35 5.81
C PRO A 89 -3.66 -19.37 6.86
N LYS A 90 -4.13 -20.55 6.42
CA LYS A 90 -4.53 -21.60 7.35
C LYS A 90 -3.30 -22.21 8.01
N PHE A 91 -3.53 -22.88 9.14
CA PHE A 91 -2.46 -23.60 9.85
C PHE A 91 -1.72 -24.61 8.97
N GLU A 92 -2.42 -25.27 8.04
CA GLU A 92 -1.85 -26.23 7.08
C GLU A 92 -0.92 -25.60 6.04
N ASP A 93 -1.08 -24.29 5.77
CA ASP A 93 -0.27 -23.54 4.81
C ASP A 93 0.97 -22.89 5.47
N LEU A 94 1.11 -23.01 6.80
CA LEU A 94 2.23 -22.41 7.52
C LEU A 94 3.49 -23.26 7.35
N SER A 95 4.58 -22.60 6.96
CA SER A 95 5.90 -23.24 6.98
C SER A 95 6.42 -23.36 8.42
N VAL A 96 6.96 -24.52 8.76
CA VAL A 96 7.65 -24.80 10.03
C VAL A 96 9.15 -24.52 9.97
N SER A 97 9.70 -24.21 8.79
CA SER A 97 11.12 -23.94 8.62
C SER A 97 11.44 -22.46 8.86
N THR A 98 12.31 -22.21 9.83
CA THR A 98 12.89 -20.88 10.04
C THR A 98 14.08 -20.70 9.11
N GLU A 99 13.90 -19.96 8.02
CA GLU A 99 14.99 -19.53 7.15
C GLU A 99 15.46 -18.13 7.53
N VAL A 100 16.78 -17.91 7.52
CA VAL A 100 17.36 -16.58 7.72
C VAL A 100 17.26 -15.78 6.43
N LEU A 101 16.80 -14.55 6.53
CA LEU A 101 16.83 -13.54 5.48
C LEU A 101 18.09 -12.70 5.65
N PHE A 102 19.07 -12.94 4.78
CA PHE A 102 20.30 -12.14 4.77
C PHE A 102 20.03 -10.77 4.16
N THR A 103 20.21 -9.73 4.96
CA THR A 103 19.91 -8.33 4.60
C THR A 103 21.09 -7.63 3.93
N GLY A 104 22.31 -8.15 4.09
CA GLY A 104 23.55 -7.48 3.68
C GLY A 104 24.01 -6.41 4.68
N ILE A 105 23.26 -6.19 5.76
CA ILE A 105 23.57 -5.19 6.78
C ILE A 105 24.22 -5.91 7.96
N LYS A 106 25.53 -5.70 8.12
CA LYS A 106 26.35 -6.43 9.11
C LYS A 106 25.77 -6.48 10.52
N VAL A 107 25.21 -5.37 11.01
CA VAL A 107 24.65 -5.32 12.37
C VAL A 107 23.37 -6.16 12.50
N ILE A 108 22.53 -6.15 11.46
CA ILE A 108 21.31 -6.97 11.42
C ILE A 108 21.70 -8.44 11.27
N ASP A 109 22.48 -8.77 10.26
CA ASP A 109 22.82 -10.17 9.96
C ASP A 109 23.63 -10.87 11.07
N LEU A 110 24.36 -10.11 11.89
CA LEU A 110 25.16 -10.66 13.00
C LEU A 110 24.41 -10.69 14.33
N ILE A 111 23.71 -9.61 14.70
CA ILE A 111 23.15 -9.44 16.05
C ILE A 111 21.67 -9.82 16.11
N GLU A 112 20.90 -9.44 15.10
CA GLU A 112 19.45 -9.67 15.04
C GLU A 112 19.05 -10.16 13.63
N PRO A 113 19.45 -11.38 13.25
CA PRO A 113 19.19 -11.89 11.91
C PRO A 113 17.68 -12.02 11.68
N TYR A 114 17.23 -11.49 10.54
CA TYR A 114 15.81 -11.53 10.17
C TYR A 114 15.41 -12.93 9.75
N ALA A 115 14.22 -13.37 10.15
CA ALA A 115 13.64 -14.63 9.69
C ALA A 115 12.68 -14.37 8.51
N LYS A 116 12.74 -15.19 7.46
CA LYS A 116 11.75 -15.15 6.37
C LYS A 116 10.36 -15.45 6.92
N GLY A 117 9.36 -14.69 6.46
CA GLY A 117 7.99 -14.73 6.99
C GLY A 117 7.84 -14.16 8.41
N GLY A 118 8.93 -13.66 9.00
CA GLY A 118 8.93 -13.01 10.30
C GLY A 118 8.33 -11.61 10.27
N LYS A 119 8.08 -11.06 11.46
CA LYS A 119 7.65 -9.68 11.67
C LYS A 119 8.76 -8.96 12.41
N ILE A 120 9.23 -7.85 11.86
CA ILE A 120 10.36 -7.07 12.40
C ILE A 120 9.84 -5.69 12.81
N GLY A 121 10.24 -5.23 13.99
CA GLY A 121 9.92 -3.89 14.48
C GLY A 121 11.10 -2.95 14.32
N LEU A 122 10.95 -1.89 13.53
CA LEU A 122 11.95 -0.81 13.44
C LEU A 122 11.60 0.32 14.41
N PHE A 123 12.12 0.23 15.64
CA PHE A 123 11.86 1.22 16.69
C PHE A 123 12.86 2.37 16.60
N GLY A 124 12.36 3.60 16.42
CA GLY A 124 13.23 4.76 16.34
C GLY A 124 12.48 6.09 16.29
N GLY A 125 13.12 7.15 16.78
CA GLY A 125 12.61 8.51 16.72
C GLY A 125 12.63 9.10 15.30
N ALA A 126 12.33 10.39 15.19
CA ALA A 126 12.55 11.12 13.94
C ALA A 126 14.05 11.31 13.68
N GLY A 127 14.49 11.23 12.43
CA GLY A 127 15.88 11.52 12.03
C GLY A 127 16.92 10.44 12.37
N VAL A 128 16.52 9.28 12.90
CA VAL A 128 17.46 8.19 13.24
C VAL A 128 17.84 7.29 12.05
N GLY A 129 17.42 7.64 10.83
CA GLY A 129 17.74 6.88 9.62
C GLY A 129 16.84 5.69 9.32
N LYS A 130 15.61 5.62 9.85
CA LYS A 130 14.66 4.53 9.56
C LYS A 130 14.39 4.38 8.05
N THR A 131 14.10 5.48 7.37
CA THR A 131 13.80 5.51 5.93
C THR A 131 15.01 5.05 5.11
N VAL A 132 16.22 5.50 5.49
CA VAL A 132 17.49 5.07 4.88
C VAL A 132 17.69 3.56 5.04
N LEU A 133 17.38 3.02 6.23
CA LEU A 133 17.46 1.58 6.47
C LEU A 133 16.46 0.80 5.62
N ILE A 134 15.22 1.29 5.49
CA ILE A 134 14.18 0.69 4.65
C ILE A 134 14.63 0.66 3.18
N GLN A 135 15.15 1.78 2.67
CA GLN A 135 15.68 1.87 1.31
C GLN A 135 16.81 0.87 1.08
N GLU A 136 17.75 0.79 2.01
CA GLU A 136 18.89 -0.12 1.90
C GLU A 136 18.45 -1.59 1.95
N LEU A 137 17.45 -1.92 2.78
CA LEU A 137 16.83 -3.25 2.79
C LEU A 137 16.17 -3.60 1.45
N ILE A 138 15.39 -2.66 0.88
CA ILE A 138 14.75 -2.86 -0.43
C ILE A 138 15.83 -3.06 -1.50
N ASN A 139 16.85 -2.21 -1.53
CA ASN A 139 17.95 -2.27 -2.48
C ASN A 139 18.70 -3.62 -2.42
N ASN A 140 19.07 -4.07 -1.21
CA ASN A 140 19.85 -5.30 -1.03
C ASN A 140 19.05 -6.55 -1.33
N ILE A 141 17.77 -6.58 -0.99
CA ILE A 141 16.91 -7.74 -1.26
C ILE A 141 16.47 -7.79 -2.73
N ALA A 142 16.22 -6.64 -3.35
CA ALA A 142 15.97 -6.54 -4.78
C ALA A 142 17.16 -7.03 -5.61
N LYS A 143 18.40 -6.67 -5.22
CA LYS A 143 19.64 -7.08 -5.89
C LYS A 143 20.06 -8.52 -5.58
N GLY A 144 19.93 -8.95 -4.33
CA GLY A 144 20.48 -10.23 -3.86
C GLY A 144 19.54 -11.43 -3.98
N HIS A 145 18.22 -11.22 -3.89
CA HIS A 145 17.24 -12.30 -3.79
C HIS A 145 16.14 -12.22 -4.86
N GLY A 146 16.16 -11.20 -5.73
CA GLY A 146 15.09 -10.97 -6.71
C GLY A 146 13.71 -10.69 -6.08
N GLY A 147 13.71 -10.33 -4.78
CA GLY A 147 12.50 -10.09 -4.00
C GLY A 147 11.79 -8.82 -4.43
N LEU A 148 10.49 -8.78 -4.16
CA LEU A 148 9.65 -7.60 -4.39
C LEU A 148 9.40 -6.89 -3.06
N SER A 149 9.13 -5.60 -3.13
CA SER A 149 8.82 -4.78 -1.96
C SER A 149 7.48 -4.10 -2.13
N VAL A 150 6.72 -4.01 -1.04
CA VAL A 150 5.51 -3.20 -0.96
C VAL A 150 5.64 -2.27 0.23
N PHE A 151 5.37 -0.99 -0.01
CA PHE A 151 5.43 0.04 1.03
C PHE A 151 4.02 0.56 1.30
N ALA A 152 3.55 0.43 2.53
CA ALA A 152 2.31 1.01 3.03
C ALA A 152 2.63 2.22 3.92
N GLY A 153 2.48 3.41 3.37
CA GLY A 153 2.63 4.69 4.08
C GLY A 153 1.34 5.05 4.82
N VAL A 154 1.18 4.62 6.06
CA VAL A 154 0.03 4.87 6.94
C VAL A 154 0.21 6.15 7.75
N GLY A 155 -0.51 7.20 7.36
CA GLY A 155 -0.45 8.49 8.03
C GLY A 155 0.89 9.19 7.84
N GLU A 156 1.51 8.98 6.67
CA GLU A 156 2.75 9.64 6.28
C GLU A 156 2.51 11.07 5.80
N ARG A 157 3.53 11.91 5.86
CA ARG A 157 3.45 13.24 5.26
C ARG A 157 3.59 13.12 3.74
N THR A 158 2.82 13.92 3.00
CA THR A 158 2.90 13.99 1.54
C THR A 158 4.33 14.27 1.04
N ARG A 159 5.09 15.12 1.75
CA ARG A 159 6.50 15.39 1.45
C ARG A 159 7.37 14.13 1.58
N GLU A 160 7.20 13.37 2.66
CA GLU A 160 8.00 12.17 2.92
C GLU A 160 7.73 11.09 1.86
N GLY A 161 6.47 10.94 1.41
CA GLY A 161 6.13 10.03 0.30
C GLY A 161 6.74 10.45 -1.04
N ASN A 162 6.72 11.75 -1.36
CA ASN A 162 7.36 12.27 -2.58
C ASN A 162 8.88 12.11 -2.56
N ASP A 163 9.52 12.42 -1.44
CA ASP A 163 10.97 12.29 -1.29
C ASP A 163 11.39 10.81 -1.42
N LEU A 164 10.63 9.90 -0.78
CA LEU A 164 10.83 8.46 -0.91
C LEU A 164 10.72 7.98 -2.37
N LEU A 165 9.72 8.46 -3.12
CA LEU A 165 9.57 8.10 -4.53
C LEU A 165 10.79 8.53 -5.36
N ARG A 166 11.27 9.75 -5.15
CA ARG A 166 12.44 10.30 -5.85
C ARG A 166 13.70 9.49 -5.56
N GLU A 167 13.94 9.18 -4.29
CA GLU A 167 15.08 8.35 -3.87
C GLU A 167 15.00 6.93 -4.45
N MET A 168 13.79 6.38 -4.61
CA MET A 168 13.58 5.06 -5.22
C MET A 168 13.80 5.05 -6.74
N LEU A 169 13.52 6.17 -7.41
CA LEU A 169 13.84 6.37 -8.82
C LEU A 169 15.36 6.52 -9.02
N GLU A 170 16.02 7.35 -8.19
CA GLU A 170 17.47 7.57 -8.23
C GLU A 170 18.28 6.31 -7.94
N SER A 171 17.80 5.47 -7.01
CA SER A 171 18.44 4.18 -6.69
C SER A 171 18.18 3.08 -7.73
N GLY A 172 17.29 3.32 -8.70
CA GLY A 172 16.92 2.36 -9.74
C GLY A 172 16.03 1.22 -9.25
N ILE A 173 15.45 1.33 -8.05
CA ILE A 173 14.48 0.38 -7.50
C ILE A 173 13.16 0.49 -8.28
N ILE A 174 12.75 1.72 -8.57
CA ILE A 174 11.64 2.04 -9.49
C ILE A 174 12.25 2.53 -10.80
N LYS A 175 11.68 2.09 -11.92
CA LYS A 175 12.16 2.46 -13.25
C LYS A 175 11.04 3.12 -14.04
N TYR A 176 11.20 4.40 -14.37
CA TYR A 176 10.29 5.14 -15.26
C TYR A 176 10.87 5.36 -16.66
N GLY A 177 12.08 4.86 -16.93
CA GLY A 177 12.78 5.02 -18.21
C GLY A 177 13.75 6.21 -18.21
N ASP A 178 14.75 6.16 -19.07
CA ASP A 178 15.87 7.11 -19.11
C ASP A 178 15.39 8.54 -19.45
N ASP A 179 14.41 8.67 -20.35
CA ASP A 179 13.85 9.97 -20.75
C ASP A 179 13.15 10.70 -19.59
N PHE A 180 12.44 9.95 -18.73
CA PHE A 180 11.85 10.49 -17.52
C PHE A 180 12.94 10.91 -16.52
N MET A 181 13.96 10.07 -16.33
CA MET A 181 15.06 10.35 -15.42
C MET A 181 15.83 11.61 -15.81
N HIS A 182 16.18 11.78 -17.09
CA HIS A 182 16.79 13.01 -17.58
C HIS A 182 15.90 14.24 -17.35
N SER A 183 14.60 14.11 -17.58
CA SER A 183 13.67 15.20 -17.29
C SER A 183 13.64 15.54 -15.80
N MET A 184 13.77 14.55 -14.91
CA MET A 184 13.81 14.74 -13.47
C MET A 184 15.11 15.40 -13.00
N GLU A 185 16.25 15.04 -13.58
CA GLU A 185 17.57 15.66 -13.32
C GLU A 185 17.59 17.15 -13.70
N GLU A 186 16.88 17.52 -14.76
CA GLU A 186 16.68 18.93 -15.18
C GLU A 186 15.64 19.67 -14.32
N GLY A 187 15.07 19.02 -13.30
CA GLY A 187 14.06 19.60 -12.40
C GLY A 187 12.62 19.49 -12.89
N GLY A 188 12.36 18.79 -14.00
CA GLY A 188 11.03 18.50 -14.53
C GLY A 188 10.35 17.28 -13.87
N TRP A 189 9.07 17.11 -14.18
CA TRP A 189 8.27 15.93 -13.79
C TRP A 189 7.29 15.58 -14.91
N ASP A 190 7.84 15.15 -16.05
CA ASP A 190 7.07 14.92 -17.26
C ASP A 190 6.59 13.47 -17.36
N LEU A 191 5.37 13.22 -16.91
CA LEU A 191 4.75 11.89 -16.93
C LEU A 191 4.56 11.32 -18.35
N SER A 192 4.61 12.15 -19.40
CA SER A 192 4.51 11.66 -20.79
C SER A 192 5.75 10.87 -21.24
N LYS A 193 6.88 11.07 -20.56
CA LYS A 193 8.16 10.38 -20.81
C LYS A 193 8.31 9.07 -20.05
N VAL A 194 7.28 8.64 -19.31
CA VAL A 194 7.34 7.40 -18.52
C VAL A 194 7.20 6.18 -19.43
N ASP A 195 8.22 5.32 -19.43
CA ASP A 195 8.24 4.03 -20.11
C ASP A 195 7.42 2.99 -19.33
N LYS A 196 6.11 2.95 -19.61
CA LYS A 196 5.17 2.00 -18.96
C LYS A 196 5.61 0.53 -19.12
N PRO A 197 6.06 0.04 -20.29
CA PRO A 197 6.67 -1.28 -20.41
C PRO A 197 7.86 -1.51 -19.46
N GLY A 198 8.79 -0.56 -19.38
CA GLY A 198 9.97 -0.63 -18.52
C GLY A 198 9.65 -0.63 -17.02
N MET A 199 8.52 -0.05 -16.61
CA MET A 199 8.07 -0.04 -15.21
C MET A 199 7.88 -1.44 -14.63
N ARG A 200 7.61 -2.45 -15.46
CA ARG A 200 7.46 -3.85 -15.04
C ARG A 200 8.72 -4.43 -14.39
N ASP A 201 9.87 -3.83 -14.65
CA ASP A 201 11.13 -4.21 -14.02
C ASP A 201 11.34 -3.58 -12.64
N SER A 202 10.49 -2.64 -12.23
CA SER A 202 10.51 -2.04 -10.90
C SER A 202 10.36 -3.11 -9.82
N LYS A 203 10.93 -2.87 -8.65
CA LYS A 203 10.96 -3.84 -7.54
C LYS A 203 10.10 -3.44 -6.35
N ALA A 204 9.41 -2.30 -6.46
CA ALA A 204 8.58 -1.76 -5.40
C ALA A 204 7.20 -1.29 -5.92
N THR A 205 6.19 -1.40 -5.06
CA THR A 205 4.87 -0.79 -5.24
C THR A 205 4.48 -0.07 -3.95
N PHE A 206 3.85 1.09 -4.07
CA PHE A 206 3.54 1.94 -2.92
C PHE A 206 2.03 2.10 -2.75
N VAL A 207 1.59 2.07 -1.51
CA VAL A 207 0.24 2.43 -1.11
C VAL A 207 0.35 3.49 -0.04
N PHE A 208 -0.21 4.67 -0.29
CA PHE A 208 -0.20 5.77 0.66
C PHE A 208 -1.60 6.05 1.18
N GLY A 209 -1.68 6.31 2.48
CA GLY A 209 -2.79 7.05 3.06
C GLY A 209 -2.21 8.17 3.90
N GLN A 210 -2.41 9.39 3.43
CA GLN A 210 -1.73 10.55 3.97
C GLN A 210 -2.33 11.02 5.31
N MET A 211 -1.62 11.86 6.05
CA MET A 211 -2.11 12.41 7.33
C MET A 211 -3.40 13.23 7.20
N ASN A 212 -3.64 13.86 6.04
CA ASN A 212 -4.84 14.64 5.75
C ASN A 212 -6.06 13.77 5.41
N GLU A 213 -5.88 12.46 5.23
CA GLU A 213 -6.98 11.54 4.96
C GLU A 213 -7.74 11.15 6.24
N PRO A 214 -9.04 10.86 6.14
CA PRO A 214 -9.85 10.47 7.29
C PRO A 214 -9.31 9.18 7.95
N PRO A 215 -9.65 8.95 9.23
CA PRO A 215 -9.22 7.73 9.93
C PRO A 215 -9.66 6.43 9.25
N GLY A 216 -10.77 6.46 8.50
CA GLY A 216 -11.21 5.32 7.69
C GLY A 216 -10.16 4.85 6.69
N ALA A 217 -9.60 5.79 5.92
CA ALA A 217 -8.55 5.51 4.96
C ALA A 217 -7.29 5.00 5.66
N ARG A 218 -6.79 5.74 6.66
CA ARG A 218 -5.58 5.36 7.42
C ARG A 218 -5.70 3.97 8.07
N ALA A 219 -6.88 3.59 8.54
CA ALA A 219 -7.15 2.28 9.12
C ALA A 219 -7.25 1.12 8.09
N ARG A 220 -7.14 1.40 6.79
CA ARG A 220 -7.26 0.41 5.70
C ARG A 220 -6.06 0.38 4.75
N VAL A 221 -5.21 1.39 4.77
CA VAL A 221 -4.00 1.48 3.93
C VAL A 221 -3.06 0.28 4.14
N ALA A 222 -2.86 -0.15 5.39
CA ALA A 222 -2.04 -1.33 5.68
C ALA A 222 -2.61 -2.61 5.05
N LEU A 223 -3.94 -2.77 5.00
CA LEU A 223 -4.59 -3.91 4.35
C LEU A 223 -4.45 -3.84 2.83
N SER A 224 -4.54 -2.63 2.29
CA SER A 224 -4.37 -2.37 0.85
C SER A 224 -2.96 -2.73 0.39
N GLY A 225 -1.93 -2.29 1.13
CA GLY A 225 -0.55 -2.72 0.90
C GLY A 225 -0.33 -4.21 1.12
N LEU A 226 -0.92 -4.79 2.18
CA LEU A 226 -0.82 -6.23 2.44
C LEU A 226 -1.40 -7.04 1.28
N THR A 227 -2.49 -6.59 0.67
CA THR A 227 -3.14 -7.29 -0.46
C THR A 227 -2.23 -7.37 -1.68
N ILE A 228 -1.50 -6.29 -1.99
CA ILE A 228 -0.50 -6.29 -3.05
C ILE A 228 0.67 -7.22 -2.68
N ALA A 229 1.11 -7.20 -1.42
CA ALA A 229 2.18 -8.08 -0.95
C ALA A 229 1.79 -9.56 -1.02
N GLU A 230 0.55 -9.90 -0.66
CA GLU A 230 0.02 -11.25 -0.79
C GLU A 230 -0.13 -11.67 -2.24
N TYR A 231 -0.51 -10.78 -3.15
CA TYR A 231 -0.51 -11.06 -4.59
C TYR A 231 0.90 -11.44 -5.08
N PHE A 232 1.93 -10.69 -4.66
CA PHE A 232 3.32 -11.01 -4.99
C PHE A 232 3.82 -12.31 -4.34
N ARG A 233 3.34 -12.63 -3.13
CA ARG A 233 3.66 -13.88 -2.43
C ARG A 233 2.98 -15.08 -3.08
N ASP A 234 1.70 -14.99 -3.40
CA ASP A 234 0.90 -16.12 -3.89
C ASP A 234 1.15 -16.39 -5.38
N GLY A 235 1.65 -15.38 -6.12
CA GLY A 235 1.72 -15.40 -7.57
C GLY A 235 0.31 -15.36 -8.18
N ALA A 236 0.17 -14.92 -9.43
CA ALA A 236 -1.11 -14.92 -10.14
C ALA A 236 -1.57 -16.35 -10.52
N GLY A 237 -1.50 -17.31 -9.60
CA GLY A 237 -1.91 -18.70 -9.81
C GLY A 237 -0.93 -19.57 -10.63
N GLU A 238 0.16 -19.02 -11.20
CA GLU A 238 1.01 -19.79 -12.15
C GLU A 238 2.52 -19.81 -11.87
N ALA A 239 3.01 -19.19 -10.79
CA ALA A 239 4.45 -19.25 -10.48
C ALA A 239 4.74 -19.21 -8.98
N GLN A 240 5.78 -19.94 -8.61
CA GLN A 240 6.41 -20.01 -7.29
C GLN A 240 6.47 -18.63 -6.62
N GLY A 241 5.89 -18.53 -5.43
CA GLY A 241 5.83 -17.29 -4.67
C GLY A 241 7.19 -16.61 -4.50
N LYS A 242 7.22 -15.28 -4.56
CA LYS A 242 8.44 -14.51 -4.32
C LYS A 242 8.59 -14.18 -2.84
N ASP A 243 9.83 -14.03 -2.39
CA ASP A 243 10.10 -13.37 -1.12
C ASP A 243 9.70 -11.89 -1.23
N VAL A 244 8.77 -11.45 -0.38
CA VAL A 244 8.22 -10.09 -0.38
C VAL A 244 8.60 -9.39 0.91
N LEU A 245 9.18 -8.19 0.80
CA LEU A 245 9.29 -7.27 1.91
C LEU A 245 8.07 -6.38 1.96
N PHE A 246 7.32 -6.46 3.06
CA PHE A 246 6.21 -5.56 3.31
C PHE A 246 6.56 -4.56 4.41
N PHE A 247 6.65 -3.28 4.04
CA PHE A 247 6.92 -2.18 4.96
C PHE A 247 5.63 -1.47 5.34
N VAL A 248 5.45 -1.22 6.63
CA VAL A 248 4.32 -0.44 7.16
C VAL A 248 4.88 0.72 7.98
N ASP A 249 4.89 1.92 7.40
CA ASP A 249 5.27 3.15 8.09
C ASP A 249 4.06 4.08 8.19
N ASN A 250 3.40 4.29 9.32
CA ASN A 250 3.73 3.78 10.65
C ASN A 250 2.63 2.85 11.21
N ILE A 251 3.02 1.67 11.70
CA ILE A 251 2.07 0.73 12.33
C ILE A 251 1.35 1.31 13.55
N PHE A 252 1.96 2.25 14.28
CA PHE A 252 1.28 2.96 15.36
C PHE A 252 0.11 3.81 14.85
N ARG A 253 0.28 4.46 13.68
CA ARG A 253 -0.77 5.28 13.04
C ARG A 253 -1.93 4.43 12.54
N PHE A 254 -1.67 3.20 12.11
CA PHE A 254 -2.71 2.22 11.82
C PHE A 254 -3.58 1.93 13.06
N THR A 255 -2.96 1.64 14.20
CA THR A 255 -3.67 1.42 15.47
C THR A 255 -4.42 2.67 15.93
N GLN A 256 -3.80 3.85 15.83
CA GLN A 256 -4.43 5.13 16.17
C GLN A 256 -5.69 5.37 15.34
N ALA A 257 -5.60 5.20 14.01
CA ALA A 257 -6.73 5.33 13.12
C ALA A 257 -7.85 4.33 13.46
N GLY A 258 -7.49 3.09 13.81
CA GLY A 258 -8.43 2.09 14.29
C GLY A 258 -9.16 2.49 15.59
N SER A 259 -8.45 3.14 16.52
CA SER A 259 -9.04 3.69 17.74
C SER A 259 -10.02 4.85 17.44
N GLU A 260 -9.64 5.78 16.56
CA GLU A 260 -10.51 6.86 16.09
C GLU A 260 -11.78 6.31 15.44
N VAL A 261 -11.63 5.32 14.55
CA VAL A 261 -12.75 4.59 13.94
C VAL A 261 -13.65 3.94 14.99
N SER A 262 -13.08 3.25 15.97
CA SER A 262 -13.84 2.58 17.04
C SER A 262 -14.68 3.57 17.85
N ALA A 263 -14.10 4.73 18.18
CA ALA A 263 -14.79 5.81 18.87
C ALA A 263 -15.95 6.39 18.03
N LEU A 264 -15.74 6.61 16.73
CA LEU A 264 -16.79 7.07 15.82
C LEU A 264 -17.93 6.06 15.67
N LEU A 265 -17.64 4.77 15.81
CA LEU A 265 -18.65 3.71 15.82
C LEU A 265 -19.43 3.64 17.14
N GLY A 266 -19.03 4.37 18.18
CA GLY A 266 -19.67 4.39 19.49
C GLY A 266 -19.34 3.17 20.35
N ARG A 267 -18.21 2.52 20.11
CA ARG A 267 -17.72 1.42 20.96
C ARG A 267 -17.08 1.99 22.22
N MET A 268 -17.24 1.30 23.35
CA MET A 268 -16.52 1.67 24.58
C MET A 268 -15.00 1.49 24.35
N PRO A 269 -14.17 2.46 24.76
CA PRO A 269 -12.71 2.40 24.60
C PRO A 269 -12.05 1.38 25.52
#